data_AF-A0A931C3A6-F1
#
_entry.id   AF-A0A931C3A6-F1
#
_cell.length_a   1.000
_cell.length_b   1.000
_cell.length_c   1.000
_cell.angle_alpha   90.00
_cell.angle_beta   90.00
_cell.angle_gamma   90.00
#
_symmetry.space_group_name_H-M   'P 1'
#
loop_
_entity.id
_entity.type
_entity.pdbx_description
1 polymer ?
#
loop_
_entity_poly.entity_id
_entity_poly.type
_entity_poly.pdbx_seq_one_letter_code
_entity_poly.pdbx_strand_id
1 'polypeptide(L)'
;MEVISEDSINRWIVPHLSVSKRGPKLQVNASEIVSTILYKLKTGCQWRELPTKECFVGRRISWQEVYHHFSKWANDGSLRKEVKGLLKNIIQQPISLQKLFMLLN
;
A
#
# COMPACT_ATOMS: atom_id res chain seq x y z
N MET A 1 -7.71 -6.14 6.14
CA MET A 1 -6.76 -6.96 5.34
C MET A 1 -5.37 -6.40 5.59
N GLU A 2 -4.57 -7.03 6.44
CA GLU A 2 -3.21 -6.55 6.70
C GLU A 2 -2.17 -7.46 6.04
N VAL A 3 -1.32 -6.87 5.19
CA VAL A 3 -0.15 -7.55 4.64
C VAL A 3 0.96 -7.64 5.68
N ILE A 4 1.09 -6.60 6.50
CA ILE A 4 1.96 -6.45 7.67
C ILE A 4 1.27 -5.50 8.67
N SER A 5 1.65 -5.55 9.95
CA SER A 5 1.02 -4.72 10.98
C SER A 5 1.30 -3.24 10.80
N GLU A 6 0.36 -2.40 11.25
CA GLU A 6 0.50 -0.94 11.22
C GLU A 6 1.78 -0.46 11.94
N ASP A 7 2.12 -1.05 13.09
CA ASP A 7 3.34 -0.72 13.83
C ASP A 7 4.62 -0.98 13.03
N SER A 8 4.64 -2.08 12.26
CA SER A 8 5.76 -2.41 11.39
C SER A 8 5.89 -1.38 10.27
N ILE A 9 4.77 -0.95 9.69
CA ILE A 9 4.73 0.10 8.66
C ILE A 9 5.26 1.43 9.23
N ASN A 10 4.76 1.82 10.40
CA ASN A 10 5.15 3.06 11.08
C ASN A 10 6.62 3.06 11.50
N ARG A 11 7.16 1.90 11.86
CA ARG A 11 8.56 1.77 12.27
C ARG A 11 9.54 1.74 11.09
N TRP A 12 9.19 1.03 10.01
CA TRP A 12 10.17 0.67 8.97
C TRP A 12 9.93 1.33 7.61
N ILE A 13 8.74 1.90 7.35
CA ILE A 13 8.42 2.48 6.04
C ILE A 13 8.13 3.98 6.18
N VAL A 14 7.17 4.35 7.02
CA VAL A 14 6.68 5.74 7.14
C VAL A 14 7.79 6.77 7.38
N PRO A 15 8.83 6.51 8.22
CA PRO A 15 9.89 7.48 8.48
C PRO A 15 10.72 7.82 7.24
N HIS A 16 10.71 6.96 6.22
CA HIS A 16 11.47 7.15 4.99
C HIS A 16 10.65 7.80 3.88
N LEU A 17 9.32 7.91 4.04
CA LEU A 17 8.44 8.47 3.02
C LEU A 17 8.57 9.99 2.91
N SER A 18 8.56 10.50 1.68
CA SER A 18 8.57 11.94 1.49
C SER A 18 7.24 12.56 1.91
N VAL A 19 7.30 13.48 2.88
CA VAL A 19 6.14 14.25 3.32
C VAL A 19 6.02 15.52 2.49
N SER A 20 4.83 15.82 2.00
CA SER A 20 4.58 17.09 1.31
C SER A 20 4.70 18.24 2.31
N LYS A 21 5.62 19.18 2.06
CA LYS A 21 5.79 20.39 2.89
C LYS A 21 4.69 21.44 2.66
N ARG A 22 3.86 21.25 1.64
CA ARG A 22 2.81 22.16 1.18
C ARG A 22 1.53 21.38 0.91
N GLY A 23 0.38 22.03 1.10
CA GLY A 23 -0.95 21.45 0.92
C GLY A 23 -1.59 21.00 2.24
N PRO A 24 -2.87 20.58 2.21
CA PRO A 24 -3.57 20.12 3.39
C PRO A 24 -2.83 18.93 4.01
N LYS A 25 -2.75 18.92 5.35
CA LYS A 25 -2.26 17.74 6.08
C LYS A 25 -3.12 16.55 5.67
N LEU A 26 -2.45 15.43 5.43
CA LEU A 26 -3.06 14.16 5.09
C LEU A 26 -4.18 13.88 6.10
N GLN A 27 -5.44 13.77 5.68
CA GLN A 27 -6.55 13.39 6.57
C GLN A 27 -6.51 11.90 6.96
N VAL A 28 -5.48 11.20 6.52
CA VAL A 28 -5.35 9.75 6.42
C VAL A 28 -3.97 9.41 6.93
N ASN A 29 -3.82 8.31 7.65
CA ASN A 29 -2.50 7.94 8.14
C ASN A 29 -1.67 7.41 6.96
N ALA A 30 -0.40 7.81 6.89
CA ALA A 30 0.51 7.32 5.85
C ALA A 30 0.62 5.78 5.89
N SER A 31 0.47 5.19 7.07
CA SER A 31 0.42 3.74 7.29
C SER A 31 -0.71 3.05 6.55
N GLU A 32 -1.92 3.61 6.55
CA GLU A 32 -3.09 3.05 5.85
C GLU A 32 -2.90 3.08 4.33
N ILE A 33 -2.32 4.17 3.81
CA ILE A 33 -1.97 4.28 2.39
C ILE A 33 -0.92 3.24 2.01
N VAL A 34 0.13 3.10 2.82
CA VAL A 34 1.17 2.09 2.61
C VAL A 34 0.59 0.69 2.67
N SER A 35 -0.26 0.37 3.64
CA SER A 35 -0.92 -0.93 3.76
C SER A 35 -1.73 -1.26 2.50
N THR A 36 -2.47 -0.28 1.98
CA THR A 36 -3.24 -0.41 0.73
C THR A 36 -2.34 -0.62 -0.50
N ILE A 37 -1.20 0.09 -0.57
CA ILE A 37 -0.19 -0.11 -1.62
C ILE A 37 0.42 -1.52 -1.52
N LEU A 38 0.75 -2.00 -0.31
CA LEU A 38 1.29 -3.34 -0.12
C LEU A 38 0.28 -4.42 -0.53
N TYR A 39 -1.01 -4.21 -0.24
CA TYR A 39 -2.07 -5.07 -0.74
C TYR A 39 -2.11 -5.11 -2.28
N LYS A 40 -2.07 -3.94 -2.94
CA LYS A 40 -1.99 -3.82 -4.40
C LYS A 40 -0.81 -4.59 -5.00
N LEU A 41 0.36 -4.51 -4.36
CA LEU A 41 1.60 -5.13 -4.82
C LEU A 41 1.61 -6.65 -4.56
N LYS A 42 1.06 -7.09 -3.43
CA LYS A 42 0.93 -8.51 -3.07
C LYS A 42 -0.06 -9.24 -4.00
N THR A 43 -1.23 -8.64 -4.23
CA THR A 43 -2.32 -9.29 -4.99
C THR A 43 -2.24 -9.05 -6.48
N GLY A 44 -1.65 -7.93 -6.91
CA GLY A 44 -1.65 -7.51 -8.30
C GLY A 44 -3.00 -6.99 -8.80
N CYS A 45 -4.02 -6.80 -7.95
CA CYS A 45 -5.36 -6.32 -8.35
C CYS A 45 -5.30 -5.02 -9.16
N GLN A 46 -6.27 -4.70 -10.02
CA GLN A 46 -6.20 -3.41 -10.72
C GLN A 46 -6.37 -2.24 -9.74
N TRP A 47 -5.83 -1.06 -10.06
CA TRP A 47 -5.97 0.13 -9.17
C TRP A 47 -7.44 0.48 -8.89
N ARG A 48 -8.32 0.32 -9.88
CA ARG A 48 -9.76 0.56 -9.76
C ARG A 48 -10.48 -0.45 -8.86
N GLU A 49 -9.88 -1.62 -8.68
CA GLU A 49 -10.37 -2.72 -7.84
C GLU A 49 -9.78 -2.69 -6.43
N LEU A 50 -9.20 -1.56 -6.01
CA LEU A 50 -8.71 -1.43 -4.64
C LEU A 50 -9.89 -1.38 -3.66
N PRO A 51 -9.82 -2.13 -2.55
CA PRO A 51 -10.86 -2.14 -1.53
C PRO A 51 -10.75 -0.88 -0.64
N THR A 52 -10.94 0.31 -1.23
CA THR A 52 -10.70 1.58 -0.52
C THR A 52 -11.72 1.82 0.59
N LYS A 53 -12.93 1.26 0.49
CA LYS A 53 -13.95 1.37 1.54
C LYS A 53 -13.56 0.57 2.78
N GLU A 54 -12.97 -0.60 2.58
CA GLU A 54 -12.53 -1.53 3.62
C GLU A 54 -11.19 -1.09 4.22
N CYS A 55 -10.29 -0.54 3.40
CA CYS A 55 -9.00 -0.02 3.84
C CYS A 55 -9.10 1.30 4.61
N PHE A 56 -10.14 2.10 4.37
CA PHE A 56 -10.27 3.45 4.93
C PHE A 56 -11.66 3.66 5.53
N VAL A 57 -11.99 2.89 6.57
CA VAL A 57 -13.29 2.94 7.23
C VAL A 57 -13.57 4.35 7.75
N GLY A 58 -14.74 4.89 7.42
CA GLY A 58 -15.15 6.24 7.83
C GLY A 58 -14.48 7.38 7.05
N ARG A 59 -13.60 7.09 6.08
CA ARG A 59 -12.97 8.09 5.21
C ARG A 59 -13.27 7.80 3.74
N ARG A 60 -13.54 8.85 2.97
CA ARG A 60 -13.73 8.74 1.52
C ARG A 60 -12.40 8.94 0.83
N ILE A 61 -11.66 7.84 0.67
CA ILE A 61 -10.42 7.83 -0.11
C ILE A 61 -10.65 7.08 -1.41
N SER A 62 -10.24 7.73 -2.49
CA SER A 62 -10.28 7.18 -3.84
C SER A 62 -9.00 6.41 -4.17
N TRP A 63 -9.08 5.47 -5.10
CA TRP A 63 -7.88 4.77 -5.59
C TRP A 63 -6.90 5.73 -6.26
N GLN A 64 -7.38 6.85 -6.81
CA GLN A 64 -6.56 7.92 -7.40
C GLN A 64 -5.65 8.57 -6.36
N GLU A 65 -6.15 8.82 -5.16
CA GLU A 65 -5.34 9.36 -4.06
C GLU A 65 -4.27 8.36 -3.63
N VAL A 66 -4.63 7.07 -3.47
CA VAL A 66 -3.65 6.01 -3.18
C VAL A 66 -2.59 5.95 -4.28
N TYR A 67 -3.00 6.00 -5.55
CA TYR A 67 -2.09 6.00 -6.69
C TYR A 67 -1.20 7.24 -6.73
N HIS A 68 -1.73 8.42 -6.38
CA HIS A 68 -0.96 9.65 -6.31
C HIS A 68 0.21 9.51 -5.31
N HIS A 69 -0.06 8.99 -4.12
CA HIS A 69 0.96 8.72 -3.11
C HIS A 69 1.96 7.66 -3.57
N PHE A 70 1.47 6.55 -4.14
CA PHE A 70 2.33 5.53 -4.73
C PHE A 70 3.28 6.12 -5.78
N SER A 71 2.75 6.88 -6.74
CA SER A 71 3.52 7.49 -7.82
C SER A 71 4.56 8.46 -7.27
N LYS A 72 4.16 9.34 -6.35
CA LYS A 72 5.08 10.28 -5.68
C LYS A 72 6.25 9.53 -5.04
N TRP A 73 5.96 8.60 -4.13
CA TRP A 73 6.99 7.90 -3.36
C TRP A 73 7.80 6.90 -4.19
N ALA A 74 7.24 6.36 -5.27
CA ALA A 74 7.95 5.51 -6.21
C ALA A 74 8.94 6.34 -7.05
N ASN A 75 8.53 7.54 -7.50
CA ASN A 75 9.33 8.41 -8.35
C ASN A 75 10.47 9.10 -7.59
N ASP A 76 10.22 9.54 -6.36
CA ASP A 76 11.27 10.13 -5.52
C ASP A 76 12.15 9.08 -4.80
N GLY A 77 11.81 7.80 -4.95
CA GLY A 77 12.56 6.67 -4.42
C GLY A 77 12.30 6.36 -2.94
N SER A 78 11.51 7.15 -2.23
CA SER A 78 11.21 6.96 -0.81
C SER A 78 10.45 5.66 -0.50
N LEU A 79 9.70 5.13 -1.47
CA LEU A 79 9.06 3.80 -1.38
C LEU A 79 10.01 2.66 -1.78
N ARG A 80 10.97 2.92 -2.68
CA ARG A 80 11.63 1.88 -3.48
C ARG A 80 12.58 0.98 -2.69
N LYS A 81 13.35 1.53 -1.75
CA LYS A 81 14.41 0.76 -1.08
C LYS A 81 13.82 -0.20 -0.04
N GLU A 82 12.94 0.30 0.81
CA GLU A 82 12.40 -0.45 1.94
C GLU A 82 11.32 -1.45 1.51
N VAL A 83 10.42 -1.05 0.60
CA VAL A 83 9.35 -1.93 0.11
C VAL A 83 9.90 -3.08 -0.75
N LYS A 84 11.00 -2.89 -1.48
CA LYS A 84 11.62 -3.98 -2.27
C LYS A 84 12.22 -5.06 -1.38
N GLY A 85 12.79 -4.70 -0.22
CA GLY A 85 13.28 -5.66 0.77
C GLY A 85 12.12 -6.42 1.44
N LEU A 86 11.10 -5.69 1.87
CA LEU A 86 9.91 -6.29 2.50
C LEU A 86 9.11 -7.18 1.55
N LEU A 87 8.88 -6.73 0.32
CA LEU A 87 8.16 -7.52 -0.69
C LEU A 87 8.94 -8.78 -1.06
N LYS A 88 10.27 -8.77 -1.13
CA LYS A 88 11.04 -10.01 -1.33
C LYS A 88 10.76 -11.03 -0.22
N ASN A 89 10.68 -10.59 1.03
CA ASN A 89 10.36 -11.45 2.16
C ASN A 89 8.89 -11.93 2.17
N ILE A 90 7.96 -11.09 1.71
CA ILE A 90 6.51 -11.41 1.65
C ILE A 90 6.17 -12.27 0.43
N ILE A 91 6.83 -12.06 -0.72
CA ILE A 91 6.61 -12.77 -2.00
C ILE A 91 7.31 -14.14 -2.02
N GLN A 92 8.30 -14.39 -1.16
CA GLN A 92 8.87 -15.73 -0.94
C GLN A 92 7.85 -16.74 -0.35
N GLN A 93 6.67 -16.29 0.09
CA GLN A 93 5.54 -17.17 0.39
C GLN A 93 4.74 -17.45 -0.88
N PRO A 94 4.39 -18.70 -1.23
CA PRO A 94 3.92 -19.06 -2.57
C PRO A 94 2.56 -18.41 -2.90
N ILE A 95 2.58 -17.44 -3.81
CA ILE A 95 1.44 -16.69 -4.36
C ILE A 95 0.54 -17.58 -5.26
N SER A 96 0.96 -18.81 -5.56
CA SER A 96 0.40 -19.70 -6.58
C SER A 96 -1.07 -20.10 -6.36
N LEU A 97 -1.54 -20.16 -5.11
CA LEU A 97 -2.88 -20.70 -4.80
C LEU A 97 -3.99 -19.63 -4.75
N GLN A 98 -3.65 -18.36 -4.48
CA GLN A 98 -4.67 -17.30 -4.38
C GLN A 98 -5.18 -16.84 -5.75
N LYS A 99 -4.36 -16.90 -6.80
CA LYS A 99 -4.80 -16.61 -8.18
C LYS A 99 -5.77 -17.66 -8.72
N LEU A 100 -5.60 -18.92 -8.34
CA LEU A 100 -6.51 -20.00 -8.72
C LEU A 100 -7.88 -19.89 -8.02
N PHE A 101 -7.91 -19.43 -6.76
CA PHE A 101 -9.15 -19.25 -6.00
C PHE A 101 -10.00 -18.07 -6.50
N MET A 102 -9.39 -17.03 -7.07
CA MET A 102 -10.10 -15.89 -7.67
C MET A 102 -10.67 -16.17 -9.07
N LEU A 103 -10.22 -17.25 -9.74
CA LEU A 103 -10.71 -17.62 -11.08
C LEU A 103 -11.82 -18.69 -11.04
N LEU A 104 -12.17 -19.18 -9.85
CA LEU A 104 -13.13 -20.29 -9.65
C LEU A 104 -14.37 -19.91 -8.82
N ASN A 105 -14.62 -18.63 -8.56
CA ASN A 105 -15.87 -18.13 -7.98
C ASN A 105 -16.48 -17.03 -8.85
#